data_AF-A0A098PWL1-F1
#
_entry.id   AF-A0A098PWL1-F1
#
_cell.length_a   1.000
_cell.length_b   1.000
_cell.length_c   1.000
_cell.angle_alpha   90.00
_cell.angle_beta   90.00
_cell.angle_gamma   90.00
#
_symmetry.space_group_name_H-M   'P 1'
#
loop_
_entity.id
_entity.type
_entity.pdbx_description
1 polymer ?
#
loop_
_entity_poly.entity_id
_entity_poly.type
_entity_poly.pdbx_seq_one_letter_code
_entity_poly.pdbx_strand_id
1 'polypeptide(L)'
;MLAFCGGLLAAIAVGLSAYASHGVADALVQSRLQLASLYAFGHGAVLTVLGATETRAMGRVGLYLLLLGTLLFAGSLVGGALLQWPTTLAPVGGGSLMLGWVVLAIGALRR
;
A
#
# COMPACT_ATOMS: atom_id res chain seq x y z
N MET A 1 10.05 -12.78 1.94
CA MET A 1 8.63 -12.52 2.27
C MET A 1 8.18 -11.13 1.85
N LEU A 2 8.79 -10.03 2.35
CA LEU A 2 8.38 -8.66 1.98
C LEU A 2 8.39 -8.40 0.47
N ALA A 3 9.42 -8.85 -0.24
CA ALA A 3 9.48 -8.70 -1.70
C ALA A 3 8.34 -9.41 -2.44
N PHE A 4 7.98 -10.63 -1.99
CA PHE A 4 6.84 -11.37 -2.53
C PHE A 4 5.51 -10.63 -2.28
N CYS A 5 5.29 -10.17 -1.05
CA CYS A 5 4.09 -9.39 -0.72
C CYS A 5 4.03 -8.10 -1.56
N GLY A 6 5.17 -7.44 -1.77
CA GLY A 6 5.27 -6.26 -2.62
C GLY A 6 4.86 -6.54 -4.06
N GLY A 7 5.39 -7.62 -4.65
CA GLY A 7 5.07 -8.00 -6.02
C GLY A 7 3.60 -8.37 -6.18
N LEU A 8 3.04 -9.08 -5.20
CA LEU A 8 1.61 -9.40 -5.17
C LEU A 8 0.74 -8.15 -5.06
N LEU A 9 1.10 -7.19 -4.20
CA LEU A 9 0.39 -5.90 -4.09
C LEU A 9 0.44 -5.12 -5.41
N ALA A 10 1.60 -5.09 -6.07
CA ALA A 10 1.74 -4.42 -7.36
C ALA A 10 0.87 -5.08 -8.44
N ALA A 11 0.85 -6.42 -8.52
CA ALA A 11 -0.01 -7.15 -9.46
C ALA A 11 -1.50 -6.91 -9.19
N ILE A 12 -1.93 -6.98 -7.93
CA ILE A 12 -3.31 -6.69 -7.52
C ILE A 12 -3.68 -5.24 -7.87
N ALA A 13 -2.79 -4.28 -7.62
CA ALA A 13 -3.03 -2.88 -7.93
C ALA A 13 -3.24 -2.62 -9.43
N VAL A 14 -2.49 -3.30 -10.29
CA VAL A 14 -2.69 -3.21 -11.75
C VAL A 14 -4.07 -3.75 -12.13
N GLY A 15 -4.46 -4.93 -11.62
CA GLY A 15 -5.78 -5.51 -11.87
C GLY A 15 -6.93 -4.63 -11.33
N LEU A 16 -6.74 -4.07 -10.14
CA LEU A 16 -7.73 -3.19 -9.50
C LEU A 16 -7.89 -1.87 -10.26
N SER A 17 -6.80 -1.28 -10.76
CA SER A 17 -6.86 -0.07 -11.58
C SER A 17 -7.58 -0.32 -12.90
N ALA A 18 -7.33 -1.46 -13.55
CA ALA A 18 -8.05 -1.85 -14.76
C ALA A 18 -9.56 -2.04 -14.50
N TYR A 19 -9.91 -2.73 -13.40
CA TYR A 19 -11.30 -2.87 -12.99
C TYR A 19 -11.96 -1.51 -12.67
N ALA A 20 -11.26 -0.61 -11.98
CA ALA A 20 -11.78 0.72 -11.69
C ALA A 20 -12.02 1.55 -12.97
N SER A 21 -11.14 1.45 -13.96
CA SER A 21 -11.25 2.19 -15.22
C SER A 21 -12.39 1.71 -16.13
N HIS A 22 -12.65 0.40 -16.15
CA HIS A 22 -13.57 -0.20 -17.13
C HIS A 22 -14.84 -0.82 -16.51
N GLY A 23 -14.77 -1.28 -15.27
CA GLY A 23 -15.85 -2.01 -14.59
C GLY A 23 -16.67 -1.18 -13.60
N VAL A 24 -16.32 0.09 -13.37
CA VAL A 24 -16.97 0.95 -12.38
C VAL A 24 -17.50 2.22 -13.02
N ALA A 25 -18.82 2.40 -12.97
CA ALA A 25 -19.51 3.58 -13.51
C ALA A 25 -19.63 4.73 -12.49
N ASP A 26 -19.73 4.41 -11.19
CA ASP A 26 -19.81 5.41 -10.13
C ASP A 26 -18.45 6.09 -9.95
N ALA A 27 -18.42 7.41 -10.14
CA ALA A 27 -17.18 8.20 -10.10
C ALA A 27 -16.50 8.20 -8.72
N LEU A 28 -17.28 8.16 -7.62
CA LEU A 28 -16.72 8.13 -6.26
C LEU A 28 -16.08 6.76 -5.98
N VAL A 29 -16.76 5.68 -6.37
CA VAL A 29 -16.24 4.31 -6.25
C VAL A 29 -14.98 4.16 -7.10
N GLN A 30 -15.02 4.61 -8.36
CA GLN A 30 -13.86 4.60 -9.25
C GLN A 30 -12.67 5.35 -8.65
N SER A 31 -12.88 6.57 -8.13
CA SER A 31 -11.84 7.37 -7.50
C SER A 31 -11.20 6.67 -6.29
N ARG A 32 -12.01 6.05 -5.42
CA ARG A 32 -11.50 5.29 -4.26
C ARG A 32 -10.66 4.10 -4.68
N LEU A 33 -11.08 3.35 -5.69
CA LEU A 33 -10.34 2.19 -6.20
C LEU A 33 -9.05 2.59 -6.92
N GLN A 34 -9.05 3.70 -7.67
CA GLN A 34 -7.83 4.23 -8.28
C GLN A 34 -6.84 4.69 -7.22
N LEU A 35 -7.30 5.37 -6.16
CA LEU A 35 -6.43 5.76 -5.04
C LEU A 35 -5.85 4.55 -4.32
N ALA A 36 -6.68 3.53 -4.05
CA ALA A 36 -6.23 2.27 -3.46
C ALA A 36 -5.16 1.58 -4.34
N SER A 37 -5.39 1.56 -5.66
CA SER A 37 -4.46 0.99 -6.64
C SER A 37 -3.14 1.75 -6.65
N LEU A 38 -3.16 3.08 -6.70
CA LEU A 38 -1.96 3.91 -6.68
C LEU A 38 -1.09 3.64 -5.44
N TYR A 39 -1.71 3.64 -4.26
CA TYR A 39 -1.00 3.42 -3.00
C TYR A 39 -0.46 1.99 -2.91
N ALA A 40 -1.26 0.98 -3.27
CA ALA A 40 -0.84 -0.41 -3.30
C ALA A 40 0.31 -0.65 -4.29
N PHE A 41 0.27 -0.05 -5.47
CA PHE A 41 1.32 -0.17 -6.47
C PHE A 41 2.62 0.49 -6.01
N GLY A 42 2.58 1.77 -5.60
CA GLY A 42 3.78 2.50 -5.22
C GLY A 42 4.52 1.85 -4.05
N HIS A 43 3.78 1.42 -3.02
CA HIS A 43 4.36 0.78 -1.85
C HIS A 43 4.72 -0.68 -2.12
N GLY A 44 3.92 -1.38 -2.93
CA GLY A 44 4.23 -2.71 -3.43
C GLY A 44 5.54 -2.76 -4.21
N ALA A 45 5.78 -1.79 -5.10
CA ALA A 45 7.03 -1.68 -5.85
C ALA A 45 8.24 -1.48 -4.91
N VAL A 46 8.12 -0.59 -3.93
CA VAL A 46 9.18 -0.35 -2.92
C VAL A 46 9.45 -1.62 -2.11
N LEU A 47 8.40 -2.31 -1.66
CA LEU A 47 8.52 -3.59 -0.94
C LEU A 47 9.18 -4.67 -1.80
N THR A 48 8.88 -4.71 -3.10
CA THR A 48 9.48 -5.65 -4.06
C THR A 48 10.99 -5.44 -4.17
N VAL A 49 11.40 -4.18 -4.36
CA VAL A 49 12.82 -3.83 -4.58
C VAL A 49 13.64 -3.92 -3.29
N LEU A 50 13.15 -3.32 -2.20
CA LEU A 50 13.89 -3.22 -0.94
C LEU A 50 13.71 -4.45 -0.04
N GLY A 51 12.59 -5.16 -0.16
CA GLY A 51 12.26 -6.29 0.71
C GLY A 51 13.14 -7.54 0.53
N ALA A 52 13.93 -7.60 -0.54
CA ALA A 52 14.93 -8.66 -0.76
C ALA A 52 16.34 -8.25 -0.31
N THR A 53 16.62 -6.95 -0.23
CA THR A 53 17.98 -6.41 -0.09
C THR A 53 18.23 -5.73 1.27
N GLU A 54 17.19 -5.23 1.95
CA GLU A 54 17.36 -4.54 3.22
C GLU A 54 17.50 -5.53 4.39
N THR A 55 18.71 -5.63 4.92
CA THR A 55 19.06 -6.55 6.02
C THR A 55 19.00 -5.88 7.39
N ARG A 56 19.03 -4.53 7.45
CA ARG A 56 19.10 -3.80 8.72
C ARG A 56 17.74 -3.76 9.41
N ALA A 57 17.74 -3.98 10.72
CA ALA A 57 16.52 -4.04 11.53
C ALA A 57 15.61 -2.81 11.35
N MET A 58 16.20 -1.61 11.38
CA MET A 58 15.43 -0.37 11.23
C MET A 58 14.77 -0.24 9.85
N GLY A 59 15.49 -0.61 8.78
CA GLY A 59 14.93 -0.62 7.43
C GLY A 59 13.79 -1.64 7.30
N ARG A 60 13.95 -2.83 7.89
CA ARG A 60 12.89 -3.84 7.93
C ARG A 60 11.64 -3.37 8.67
N VAL A 61 11.79 -2.68 9.81
CA VAL A 61 10.65 -2.07 10.52
C VAL A 61 9.91 -1.09 9.62
N GLY A 62 10.62 -0.22 8.91
CA GLY A 62 10.03 0.68 7.92
C GLY A 62 9.23 -0.06 6.85
N LEU A 63 9.80 -1.13 6.27
CA LEU A 63 9.10 -1.94 5.26
C LEU A 63 7.86 -2.66 5.82
N TYR A 64 7.89 -3.18 7.04
CA TYR A 64 6.69 -3.77 7.66
C TYR A 64 5.60 -2.73 7.94
N LEU A 65 5.98 -1.51 8.34
CA LEU A 65 5.04 -0.39 8.49
C LEU A 65 4.40 -0.02 7.15
N LEU A 66 5.20 0.00 6.06
CA LEU A 66 4.65 0.22 4.71
C LEU A 66 3.69 -0.90 4.30
N LEU A 67 4.03 -2.17 4.56
CA LEU A 67 3.15 -3.30 4.24
C LEU A 67 1.82 -3.20 5.00
N LEU A 68 1.89 -3.04 6.33
CA LEU A 68 0.70 -2.93 7.18
C LEU A 68 -0.15 -1.71 6.78
N GLY A 69 0.49 -0.55 6.61
CA GLY A 69 -0.18 0.68 6.21
C GLY A 69 -0.86 0.56 4.85
N THR A 70 -0.23 -0.12 3.89
CA THR A 70 -0.81 -0.38 2.56
C THR A 70 -2.06 -1.26 2.66
N LEU A 71 -1.99 -2.36 3.42
CA LEU A 71 -3.11 -3.28 3.59
C LEU A 71 -4.30 -2.59 4.28
N LEU A 72 -4.06 -1.84 5.35
CA LEU A 72 -5.11 -1.11 6.06
C LEU A 72 -5.71 0.01 5.21
N PHE A 73 -4.87 0.84 4.57
CA PHE A 73 -5.33 1.97 3.78
C PHE A 73 -6.03 1.51 2.49
N ALA A 74 -5.32 0.82 1.60
CA ALA A 74 -5.87 0.40 0.31
C ALA A 74 -7.00 -0.63 0.50
N GLY A 75 -6.84 -1.56 1.45
CA GLY A 75 -7.87 -2.56 1.76
C GLY A 75 -9.17 -1.93 2.28
N SER A 76 -9.10 -0.90 3.13
CA SER A 76 -10.30 -0.19 3.60
C SER A 76 -11.02 0.56 2.49
N LEU A 77 -10.28 1.16 1.55
CA LEU A 77 -10.87 1.84 0.39
C LEU A 77 -11.54 0.84 -0.56
N VAL A 78 -10.90 -0.30 -0.82
CA VAL A 78 -11.48 -1.39 -1.63
C VAL A 78 -12.71 -1.98 -0.94
N GLY A 79 -12.63 -2.29 0.35
CA GLY A 79 -13.76 -2.80 1.13
C GLY A 79 -14.91 -1.80 1.19
N GLY A 80 -14.63 -0.52 1.36
CA GLY A 80 -15.66 0.53 1.33
C GLY A 80 -16.29 0.75 -0.04
N ALA A 81 -15.52 0.54 -1.11
CA ALA A 81 -15.99 0.66 -2.49
C ALA A 81 -16.85 -0.55 -2.93
N LEU A 82 -16.41 -1.77 -2.61
CA LEU A 82 -17.01 -3.00 -3.15
C LEU A 82 -17.95 -3.72 -2.17
N LEU A 83 -17.69 -3.60 -0.87
CA LEU A 83 -18.39 -4.35 0.19
C LEU A 83 -19.13 -3.44 1.16
N GLN A 84 -19.13 -2.12 0.92
CA GLN A 84 -19.72 -1.10 1.80
C GLN A 84 -19.18 -1.15 3.24
N TRP A 85 -17.94 -1.60 3.42
CA TRP A 85 -17.27 -1.61 4.72
C TRP A 85 -16.88 -0.20 5.20
N PRO A 86 -16.75 0.01 6.52
CA PRO A 86 -16.25 1.28 7.03
C PRO A 86 -14.80 1.53 6.60
N THR A 87 -14.51 2.76 6.18
CA THR A 87 -13.15 3.23 5.84
C THR A 87 -12.36 3.73 7.06
N THR A 88 -12.79 3.38 8.27
CA THR A 88 -12.23 3.85 9.55
C THR A 88 -10.80 3.37 9.80
N LEU A 89 -10.34 2.35 9.06
CA LEU A 89 -8.95 1.88 9.10
C LEU A 89 -8.01 2.73 8.24
N ALA A 90 -8.53 3.56 7.32
CA ALA A 90 -7.72 4.39 6.44
C ALA A 90 -6.78 5.36 7.20
N PRO A 91 -7.22 6.07 8.25
CA PRO A 91 -6.31 6.95 9.01
C PRO A 91 -5.16 6.20 9.68
N VAL A 92 -5.42 5.02 10.25
CA VAL A 92 -4.38 4.17 10.87
C VAL A 92 -3.41 3.65 9.81
N GLY A 93 -3.93 3.26 8.64
CA GLY A 93 -3.13 2.85 7.50
C GLY A 93 -2.23 3.97 7.00
N GLY A 94 -2.79 5.16 6.77
CA GLY A 94 -2.05 6.35 6.34
C GLY A 94 -0.97 6.77 7.33
N GLY A 95 -1.27 6.77 8.63
CA GLY A 95 -0.27 7.05 9.68
C GLY A 95 0.87 6.02 9.67
N SER A 96 0.56 4.74 9.49
CA SER A 96 1.57 3.68 9.38
C SER A 96 2.47 3.87 8.14
N LEU A 97 1.90 4.30 7.01
CA LEU A 97 2.66 4.62 5.81
C LEU A 97 3.61 5.80 6.03
N MET A 98 3.12 6.90 6.62
CA MET A 98 3.94 8.06 6.95
C MET A 98 5.11 7.68 7.86
N LEU A 99 4.83 6.94 8.94
CA LEU A 99 5.86 6.46 9.86
C LEU A 99 6.87 5.54 9.18
N GLY A 100 6.41 4.60 8.34
CA GLY A 100 7.27 3.69 7.60
C GLY A 100 8.27 4.43 6.71
N TRP A 101 7.80 5.44 5.97
CA TRP A 101 8.66 6.29 5.13
C TRP A 101 9.65 7.12 5.95
N VAL A 102 9.21 7.70 7.08
CA VAL A 102 10.11 8.43 7.99
C VAL A 102 11.20 7.51 8.53
N VAL A 103 10.87 6.28 8.93
CA VAL A 103 11.86 5.29 9.41
C VAL A 103 12.87 4.95 8.31
N LEU A 104 12.41 4.73 7.06
CA LEU A 104 13.31 4.48 5.92
C LEU A 104 14.21 5.69 5.64
N ALA A 105 13.69 6.92 5.73
CA ALA A 105 14.44 8.14 5.54
C ALA A 105 15.55 8.30 6.60
N ILE A 106 15.23 8.09 7.88
CA ILE A 106 16.23 8.09 8.96
C ILE A 106 17.26 6.97 8.73
N GLY A 107 16.83 5.81 8.23
CA GLY A 107 17.71 4.68 7.91
C GLY A 107 18.64 4.92 6.72
N ALA A 108 18.30 5.87 5.85
CA ALA A 108 19.15 6.32 4.76
C ALA A 108 20.30 7.22 5.25
N LEU A 109 20.06 8.06 6.27
CA LEU A 109 21.09 8.92 6.88
C LEU A 109 22.10 8.14 7.72
N ARG A 110 21.73 6.93 8.17
CA ARG A 110 22.58 6.05 8.99
C ARG A 110 23.22 4.92 8.16
N ARG A 111 23.30 5.08 6.83
CA ARG A 111 24.05 4.19 5.92
C ARG A 111 25.54 4.55 5.95
#